data_AF-A0AA40P6X5-F1
#
_entry.id   AF-A0AA40P6X5-F1
#
_cell.length_a   1.000
_cell.length_b   1.000
_cell.length_c   1.000
_cell.angle_alpha   90.00
_cell.angle_beta   90.00
_cell.angle_gamma   90.00
#
_symmetry.space_group_name_H-M   'P 1'
#
loop_
_entity.id
_entity.type
_entity.pdbx_description
1 polymer ?
#
loop_
_entity_poly.entity_id
_entity_poly.type
_entity_poly.pdbx_seq_one_letter_code
_entity_poly.pdbx_strand_id
1 'polypeptide(L)'
;MEFDIAFAWSILPELFQGLLVTVQVVVLGFMLAVVLGLVLALALRSQAKLVHYLSKGYLSFFRNTPLMVQLYVLFFALPLAGITFPAITTGVIGLGCYYAAYIAEAYRGAIDDIPAGQWEAARALDFDRGDTWRRLILPQALKPMLPVLGNYLIGMFKETPLLAVITIPELFQAAKQIAGMTYRYNEPYTVMALMFLAISVPTSLLFKYLERRTHV
;
A
#
# COMPACT_ATOMS: atom_id res chain seq x y z
N MET A 1 27.40 7.06 -25.05
CA MET A 1 26.32 7.85 -25.69
C MET A 1 26.08 9.05 -24.80
N GLU A 2 26.03 10.24 -25.39
CA GLU A 2 25.63 11.45 -24.68
C GLU A 2 24.13 11.40 -24.36
N PHE A 3 23.73 12.04 -23.27
CA PHE A 3 22.33 12.14 -22.87
C PHE A 3 21.59 13.05 -23.85
N ASP A 4 20.57 12.52 -24.52
CA ASP A 4 19.79 13.28 -25.51
C ASP A 4 18.51 13.82 -24.90
N ILE A 5 18.49 15.14 -24.72
CA ILE A 5 17.36 15.85 -24.15
C ILE A 5 16.13 15.76 -25.06
N ALA A 6 16.30 15.85 -26.39
CA ALA A 6 15.16 15.81 -27.31
C ALA A 6 14.45 14.45 -27.26
N PHE A 7 15.22 13.37 -27.17
CA PHE A 7 14.67 12.03 -26.94
C PHE A 7 14.02 11.90 -25.55
N ALA A 8 14.63 12.43 -24.50
CA ALA A 8 14.03 12.42 -23.17
C ALA A 8 12.66 13.14 -23.13
N TRP A 9 12.49 14.21 -23.91
CA TRP A 9 11.21 14.90 -24.05
C TRP A 9 10.19 14.09 -24.88
N SER A 10 10.63 13.40 -25.93
CA SER A 10 9.70 12.66 -26.81
C SER A 10 9.04 11.46 -26.13
N ILE A 11 9.69 10.87 -25.12
CA ILE A 11 9.18 9.71 -24.37
C ILE A 11 8.26 10.06 -23.19
N LEU A 12 8.16 11.34 -22.82
CA LEU A 12 7.33 11.79 -21.68
C LEU A 12 5.86 11.36 -21.77
N PRO A 13 5.17 11.45 -22.94
CA PRO A 13 3.77 11.04 -23.02
C PRO A 13 3.57 9.56 -22.68
N GLU A 14 4.47 8.68 -23.14
CA GLU A 14 4.39 7.23 -22.88
C GLU A 14 4.67 6.92 -21.40
N LEU A 15 5.70 7.55 -20.82
CA LEU A 15 5.99 7.42 -19.39
C LEU A 15 4.84 7.97 -18.53
N PHE A 16 4.17 9.03 -18.98
CA PHE A 16 3.02 9.58 -18.27
C PHE A 16 1.83 8.62 -18.27
N GLN A 17 1.61 7.85 -19.35
CA GLN A 17 0.61 6.78 -19.33
C GLN A 17 0.96 5.69 -18.31
N GLY A 18 2.23 5.27 -18.26
CA GLY A 18 2.71 4.34 -17.24
C GLY A 18 2.51 4.88 -15.82
N LEU A 19 2.71 6.19 -15.61
CA LEU A 19 2.47 6.86 -14.34
C LEU A 19 1.00 6.84 -13.92
N LEU A 20 0.07 7.05 -14.85
CA LEU A 20 -1.36 6.96 -14.56
C LEU A 20 -1.73 5.54 -14.10
N VAL A 21 -1.16 4.51 -14.73
CA VAL A 21 -1.34 3.11 -14.31
C VAL A 21 -0.74 2.87 -12.92
N THR A 22 0.46 3.39 -12.65
CA THR A 22 1.07 3.35 -11.31
C THR A 22 0.14 3.93 -10.26
N VAL A 23 -0.38 5.14 -10.50
CA VAL A 23 -1.30 5.82 -9.57
C VAL A 23 -2.59 5.02 -9.39
N GLN A 24 -3.18 4.49 -10.48
CA GLN A 24 -4.38 3.67 -10.41
C GLN A 24 -4.18 2.45 -9.50
N VAL A 25 -3.11 1.68 -9.73
CA VAL A 25 -2.85 0.47 -8.95
C VAL A 25 -2.55 0.80 -7.49
N VAL A 26 -1.78 1.85 -7.23
CA VAL A 26 -1.45 2.29 -5.86
C VAL A 26 -2.69 2.76 -5.11
N VAL A 27 -3.54 3.61 -5.71
CA VAL A 27 -4.73 4.13 -5.05
C VAL A 27 -5.70 3.00 -4.71
N LEU A 28 -5.99 2.11 -5.67
CA LEU A 28 -6.88 0.97 -5.45
C LEU A 28 -6.30 -0.02 -4.44
N GLY A 29 -5.02 -0.38 -4.58
CA GLY A 29 -4.33 -1.29 -3.67
C GLY A 29 -4.23 -0.73 -2.25
N PHE A 30 -3.98 0.57 -2.11
CA PHE A 30 -3.90 1.24 -0.82
C PHE A 30 -5.26 1.33 -0.13
N MET A 31 -6.33 1.63 -0.87
CA MET A 31 -7.69 1.59 -0.30
C MET A 31 -8.04 0.20 0.22
N LEU A 32 -7.71 -0.85 -0.54
CA LEU A 32 -7.84 -2.23 -0.08
C LEU A 32 -7.01 -2.48 1.18
N ALA A 33 -5.74 -2.04 1.19
CA ALA A 33 -4.83 -2.25 2.31
C ALA A 33 -5.30 -1.58 3.60
N VAL A 34 -5.80 -0.34 3.52
CA VAL A 34 -6.34 0.41 4.66
C VAL A 34 -7.56 -0.28 5.25
N VAL A 35 -8.54 -0.63 4.40
CA VAL A 35 -9.78 -1.27 4.84
C VAL A 35 -9.51 -2.66 5.40
N LEU A 36 -8.78 -3.49 4.66
CA LEU A 36 -8.46 -4.85 5.08
C LEU A 36 -7.56 -4.86 6.31
N GLY A 37 -6.59 -3.94 6.39
CA GLY A 37 -5.73 -3.78 7.55
C GLY A 37 -6.51 -3.47 8.83
N LEU A 38 -7.51 -2.58 8.76
CA LEU A 38 -8.37 -2.29 9.90
C LEU A 38 -9.22 -3.50 10.30
N VAL A 39 -9.79 -4.21 9.32
CA VAL A 39 -10.56 -5.44 9.57
C VAL A 39 -9.70 -6.49 10.26
N LEU A 40 -8.47 -6.71 9.79
CA LEU A 40 -7.52 -7.66 10.37
C LEU A 40 -7.10 -7.25 11.79
N ALA A 41 -6.85 -5.96 12.02
CA ALA A 41 -6.51 -5.44 13.35
C ALA A 41 -7.63 -5.69 14.37
N LEU A 42 -8.89 -5.48 13.97
CA LEU A 42 -10.05 -5.79 14.80
C LEU A 42 -10.25 -7.31 14.97
N ALA A 43 -10.05 -8.10 13.91
CA ALA A 43 -10.18 -9.55 13.94
C ALA A 43 -9.17 -10.22 14.87
N LEU A 44 -7.95 -9.69 14.97
CA LEU A 44 -6.92 -10.12 15.93
C LEU A 44 -7.35 -9.95 17.38
N ARG A 45 -8.30 -9.05 17.67
CA ARG A 45 -8.84 -8.82 19.02
C ARG A 45 -10.10 -9.64 19.31
N SER A 46 -10.54 -10.47 18.36
CA SER A 46 -11.70 -11.35 18.54
C SER A 46 -11.42 -12.42 19.61
N GLN A 47 -12.43 -12.70 20.44
CA GLN A 47 -12.42 -13.81 21.40
C GLN A 47 -12.51 -15.18 20.70
N ALA A 48 -12.98 -15.21 19.45
CA ALA A 48 -13.04 -16.43 18.66
C ALA A 48 -11.63 -16.85 18.24
N LYS A 49 -11.12 -17.91 18.87
CA LYS A 49 -9.76 -18.44 18.62
C LYS A 49 -9.47 -18.63 17.12
N LEU A 50 -10.42 -19.17 16.36
CA LEU A 50 -10.25 -19.37 14.91
C LEU A 50 -9.98 -18.06 14.17
N VAL A 51 -10.76 -17.01 14.44
CA VAL A 51 -10.60 -15.69 13.80
C VAL A 51 -9.25 -15.08 14.16
N HIS A 52 -8.87 -15.15 15.44
CA HIS A 52 -7.57 -14.66 15.92
C HIS A 52 -6.41 -15.39 15.21
N TYR A 53 -6.41 -16.73 15.18
CA TYR A 53 -5.32 -17.50 14.59
C TYR A 53 -5.25 -17.37 13.06
N LEU A 54 -6.39 -17.30 12.36
CA LEU A 54 -6.40 -17.05 10.91
C LEU A 54 -5.85 -15.67 10.58
N SER A 55 -6.24 -14.64 11.34
CA SER A 55 -5.72 -13.27 11.13
C SER A 55 -4.23 -13.21 11.43
N LYS A 56 -3.76 -13.87 12.50
CA LYS A 56 -2.34 -13.97 12.82
C LYS A 56 -1.56 -14.73 11.73
N GLY A 57 -2.14 -15.79 11.19
CA GLY A 57 -1.59 -16.57 10.08
C GLY A 57 -1.46 -15.73 8.81
N TYR A 58 -2.50 -14.96 8.46
CA TYR A 58 -2.46 -14.00 7.34
C TYR A 58 -1.30 -13.03 7.52
N LEU A 59 -1.21 -12.36 8.67
CA LEU A 59 -0.16 -11.36 8.93
C LEU A 59 1.23 -11.99 8.82
N SER A 60 1.42 -13.18 9.40
CA SER A 60 2.69 -13.91 9.36
C SER A 60 3.05 -14.29 7.93
N PHE A 61 2.12 -14.80 7.14
CA PHE A 61 2.37 -15.17 5.75
C PHE A 61 2.81 -13.96 4.92
N PHE A 62 2.03 -12.88 4.93
CA PHE A 62 2.31 -11.72 4.08
C PHE A 62 3.56 -10.94 4.50
N ARG A 63 3.87 -10.87 5.80
CA ARG A 63 5.06 -10.17 6.30
C ARG A 63 6.36 -10.98 6.20
N ASN A 64 6.27 -12.31 6.18
CA ASN A 64 7.43 -13.20 6.09
C ASN A 64 7.69 -13.75 4.68
N THR A 65 6.91 -13.33 3.68
CA THR A 65 7.14 -13.70 2.28
C THR A 65 7.33 -12.47 1.41
N PRO A 66 8.25 -12.48 0.43
CA PRO A 66 8.45 -11.33 -0.44
C PRO A 66 7.23 -11.03 -1.30
N LEU A 67 6.86 -9.75 -1.43
CA LEU A 67 5.78 -9.28 -2.30
C LEU A 67 5.92 -9.82 -3.74
N MET A 68 7.14 -9.83 -4.27
CA MET A 68 7.46 -10.38 -5.59
C MET A 68 7.03 -11.84 -5.75
N VAL A 69 7.25 -12.68 -4.73
CA VAL A 69 6.84 -14.09 -4.74
C VAL A 69 5.31 -14.21 -4.67
N GLN A 70 4.67 -13.36 -3.87
CA GLN A 70 3.20 -13.34 -3.77
C GLN A 70 2.56 -12.95 -5.11
N LEU A 71 3.09 -11.93 -5.79
CA LEU A 71 2.64 -11.53 -7.13
C LEU A 71 2.82 -12.68 -8.13
N TYR A 72 3.96 -13.38 -8.08
CA TYR A 72 4.20 -14.54 -8.93
C TYR A 72 3.16 -15.64 -8.69
N VAL A 73 2.88 -15.98 -7.43
CA VAL A 73 1.87 -16.99 -7.07
C VAL A 73 0.48 -16.57 -7.57
N LEU A 74 0.08 -15.31 -7.34
CA LEU A 74 -1.23 -14.82 -7.75
C LEU A 74 -1.41 -14.81 -9.27
N PHE A 75 -0.36 -14.50 -10.03
CA PHE A 75 -0.45 -14.33 -11.48
C PHE A 75 -0.13 -15.59 -12.28
N PHE A 76 0.78 -16.45 -11.81
CA PHE A 76 1.25 -17.62 -12.55
C PHE A 76 0.81 -18.95 -11.94
N ALA A 77 0.80 -19.08 -10.61
CA ALA A 77 0.46 -20.36 -9.95
C ALA A 77 -1.04 -20.52 -9.73
N LEU A 78 -1.74 -19.47 -9.29
CA LEU A 78 -3.18 -19.50 -9.02
C LEU A 78 -4.04 -19.86 -10.26
N PRO A 79 -3.67 -19.44 -11.50
CA PRO A 79 -4.29 -19.94 -12.72
C PRO A 79 -4.28 -21.45 -12.89
N LEU A 80 -3.27 -22.16 -12.35
CA LEU A 80 -3.20 -23.63 -12.42
C LEU A 80 -4.32 -24.28 -11.60
N ALA A 81 -4.90 -23.56 -10.64
CA ALA A 81 -6.08 -23.96 -9.88
C ALA A 81 -7.41 -23.47 -10.51
N GLY A 82 -7.37 -22.92 -11.73
CA GLY A 82 -8.54 -22.42 -12.45
C GLY A 82 -9.00 -21.01 -12.07
N ILE A 83 -8.22 -20.28 -11.27
CA ILE A 83 -8.54 -18.92 -10.82
C ILE A 83 -7.59 -17.93 -11.50
N THR A 84 -8.14 -17.11 -12.39
CA THR A 84 -7.38 -16.12 -13.18
C THR A 84 -7.91 -14.71 -12.95
N PHE A 85 -7.01 -13.76 -12.77
CA PHE A 85 -7.34 -12.34 -12.68
C PHE A 85 -6.60 -11.55 -13.76
N PRO A 86 -7.18 -10.44 -14.26
CA PRO A 86 -6.46 -9.48 -15.07
C PRO A 86 -5.23 -8.93 -14.33
N ALA A 87 -4.15 -8.62 -15.04
CA ALA A 87 -2.89 -8.18 -14.44
C ALA A 87 -3.07 -7.02 -13.43
N ILE A 88 -3.79 -5.96 -13.82
CA ILE A 88 -4.09 -4.82 -12.94
C ILE A 88 -4.81 -5.27 -11.65
N THR A 89 -5.78 -6.16 -11.76
CA THR A 89 -6.50 -6.71 -10.61
C THR A 89 -5.56 -7.51 -9.71
N THR A 90 -4.68 -8.33 -10.29
CA THR A 90 -3.64 -9.07 -9.55
C THR A 90 -2.68 -8.13 -8.82
N GLY A 91 -2.26 -7.03 -9.46
CA GLY A 91 -1.42 -6.02 -8.83
C GLY A 91 -2.10 -5.33 -7.65
N VAL A 92 -3.37 -4.94 -7.81
CA VAL A 92 -4.19 -4.33 -6.75
C VAL A 92 -4.37 -5.29 -5.57
N ILE A 93 -4.71 -6.55 -5.82
CA ILE A 93 -4.88 -7.58 -4.78
C ILE A 93 -3.53 -7.87 -4.11
N GLY A 94 -2.47 -8.07 -4.88
CA GLY A 94 -1.14 -8.38 -4.36
C GLY A 94 -0.60 -7.28 -3.45
N LEU A 95 -0.57 -6.04 -3.94
CA LEU A 95 -0.14 -4.89 -3.13
C LEU A 95 -1.07 -4.64 -1.95
N GLY A 96 -2.39 -4.69 -2.18
CA GLY A 96 -3.37 -4.42 -1.13
C GLY A 96 -3.30 -5.43 0.00
N CYS A 97 -3.25 -6.72 -0.31
CA CYS A 97 -3.13 -7.78 0.69
C CYS A 97 -1.79 -7.72 1.43
N TYR A 98 -0.70 -7.48 0.71
CA TYR A 98 0.63 -7.32 1.30
C TYR A 98 0.67 -6.17 2.31
N TYR A 99 0.30 -4.96 1.87
CA TYR A 99 0.29 -3.79 2.75
C TYR A 99 -0.77 -3.85 3.85
N ALA A 100 -1.89 -4.56 3.66
CA ALA A 100 -2.88 -4.78 4.70
C ALA A 100 -2.27 -5.45 5.94
N ALA A 101 -1.32 -6.38 5.76
CA ALA A 101 -0.67 -7.07 6.88
C ALA A 101 0.20 -6.11 7.72
N TYR A 102 0.91 -5.19 7.07
CA TYR A 102 1.72 -4.18 7.76
C TYR A 102 0.85 -3.11 8.41
N ILE A 103 -0.17 -2.64 7.71
CA ILE A 103 -1.13 -1.66 8.22
C ILE A 103 -1.93 -2.23 9.40
N ALA A 104 -2.30 -3.52 9.37
CA ALA A 104 -2.99 -4.16 10.48
C ALA A 104 -2.17 -4.13 11.78
N GLU A 105 -0.85 -4.34 11.70
CA GLU A 105 0.04 -4.25 12.86
C GLU A 105 0.19 -2.83 13.36
N ALA A 106 0.28 -1.87 12.45
CA ALA A 106 0.33 -0.45 12.82
C ALA A 106 -0.99 -0.02 13.51
N TYR A 107 -2.15 -0.42 12.99
CA TYR A 107 -3.43 -0.21 13.66
C TYR A 107 -3.48 -0.89 15.03
N ARG A 108 -2.99 -2.14 15.14
CA ARG A 108 -2.93 -2.85 16.41
C ARG A 108 -2.11 -2.07 17.43
N GLY A 109 -0.91 -1.61 17.06
CA GLY A 109 -0.08 -0.75 17.90
C GLY A 109 -0.80 0.52 18.35
N ALA A 110 -1.41 1.24 17.40
CA ALA A 110 -2.13 2.49 17.71
C ALA A 110 -3.36 2.27 18.64
N ILE A 111 -4.02 1.12 18.57
CA ILE A 111 -5.10 0.75 19.49
C ILE A 111 -4.55 0.35 20.86
N ASP A 112 -3.44 -0.39 20.90
CA ASP A 112 -2.77 -0.83 22.12
C ASP A 112 -2.18 0.36 22.91
N ASP A 113 -1.80 1.44 22.22
CA ASP A 113 -1.26 2.68 22.80
C ASP A 113 -2.32 3.56 23.50
N ILE A 114 -3.61 3.23 23.37
CA ILE A 114 -4.68 4.01 24.03
C ILE A 114 -4.60 3.79 25.56
N PRO A 115 -4.56 4.87 26.37
CA PRO A 115 -4.47 4.76 27.82
C PRO A 115 -5.57 3.90 28.43
N ALA A 116 -5.22 3.03 29.39
CA ALA A 116 -6.17 2.17 30.10
C ALA A 116 -7.35 2.96 30.70
N GLY A 117 -7.09 4.19 31.18
CA GLY A 117 -8.12 5.09 31.71
C GLY A 117 -9.27 5.40 30.74
N GLN A 118 -9.05 5.39 29.42
CA GLN A 118 -10.13 5.55 28.43
C GLN A 118 -11.09 4.35 28.44
N TRP A 119 -10.54 3.15 28.57
CA TRP A 119 -11.31 1.91 28.66
C TRP A 119 -12.05 1.79 30.00
N GLU A 120 -11.40 2.20 31.08
CA GLU A 120 -11.98 2.22 32.42
C GLU A 120 -13.10 3.27 32.52
N ALA A 121 -12.91 4.46 31.97
CA ALA A 121 -13.92 5.51 31.93
C ALA A 121 -15.15 5.10 31.11
N ALA A 122 -14.94 4.47 29.94
CA ALA A 122 -16.05 3.93 29.14
C ALA A 122 -16.89 2.93 29.94
N ARG A 123 -16.23 2.05 30.70
CA ARG A 123 -16.90 1.07 31.58
C ARG A 123 -17.59 1.72 32.78
N ALA A 124 -16.97 2.73 33.39
CA ALA A 124 -17.54 3.44 34.54
C ALA A 124 -18.78 4.27 34.18
N LEU A 125 -18.85 4.75 32.94
CA LEU A 125 -20.01 5.46 32.38
C LEU A 125 -21.02 4.53 31.70
N ASP A 126 -20.87 3.20 31.85
CA ASP A 126 -21.75 2.17 31.31
C ASP A 126 -21.97 2.25 29.78
N PHE A 127 -20.94 2.69 29.04
CA PHE A 127 -20.97 2.60 27.58
C PHE A 127 -20.98 1.13 27.14
N ASP A 128 -21.84 0.80 26.18
CA ASP A 128 -21.81 -0.51 25.55
C ASP A 128 -20.53 -0.69 24.72
N ARG A 129 -20.21 -1.94 24.37
CA ARG A 129 -18.98 -2.26 23.62
C ARG A 129 -18.95 -1.56 22.26
N GLY A 130 -20.08 -1.46 21.57
CA GLY A 130 -20.18 -0.82 20.26
C GLY A 130 -19.88 0.67 20.33
N ASP A 131 -20.50 1.39 21.27
CA ASP A 131 -20.24 2.81 21.46
C ASP A 131 -18.81 3.08 21.96
N THR A 132 -18.29 2.24 22.88
CA THR A 132 -16.89 2.33 23.32
C THR A 132 -15.93 2.30 22.13
N TRP A 133 -16.09 1.32 21.23
CA TRP A 133 -15.23 1.20 20.05
C TRP A 133 -15.42 2.33 19.05
N ARG A 134 -16.67 2.66 18.69
CA ARG A 134 -16.97 3.61 17.61
C ARG A 134 -16.74 5.05 18.00
N ARG A 135 -17.03 5.43 19.24
CA ARG A 135 -17.02 6.84 19.68
C ARG A 135 -15.76 7.22 20.45
N LEU A 136 -15.12 6.27 21.14
CA LEU A 136 -13.95 6.54 21.97
C LEU A 136 -12.67 5.98 21.35
N ILE A 137 -12.59 4.66 21.18
CA ILE A 137 -11.32 3.99 20.87
C ILE A 137 -10.87 4.21 19.42
N LEU A 138 -11.72 3.90 18.42
CA LEU A 138 -11.32 4.02 17.01
C LEU A 138 -10.95 5.45 16.62
N PRO A 139 -11.72 6.50 16.97
CA PRO A 139 -11.33 7.87 16.62
C PRO A 139 -9.99 8.29 17.23
N GLN A 140 -9.65 7.79 18.41
CA GLN A 140 -8.36 8.05 19.07
C GLN A 140 -7.22 7.29 18.41
N ALA A 141 -7.40 6.00 18.11
CA ALA A 141 -6.38 5.17 17.45
C ALA A 141 -6.11 5.60 16.00
N LEU A 142 -7.13 6.05 15.26
CA LEU A 142 -7.00 6.36 13.83
C LEU A 142 -6.33 7.72 13.55
N LYS A 143 -6.34 8.65 14.51
CA LYS A 143 -5.71 9.97 14.32
C LYS A 143 -4.17 9.87 14.16
N PRO A 144 -3.43 9.19 15.06
CA PRO A 144 -1.99 8.97 14.91
C PRO A 144 -1.60 8.12 13.68
N MET A 145 -2.55 7.41 13.09
CA MET A 145 -2.30 6.55 11.93
C MET A 145 -2.08 7.33 10.64
N LEU A 146 -2.51 8.59 10.55
CA LEU A 146 -2.40 9.37 9.31
C LEU A 146 -0.96 9.46 8.75
N PRO A 147 0.06 9.86 9.53
CA PRO A 147 1.46 9.86 9.06
C PRO A 147 1.96 8.45 8.72
N VAL A 148 1.55 7.42 9.48
CA VAL A 148 1.95 6.03 9.26
C VAL A 148 1.40 5.51 7.92
N LEU A 149 0.13 5.78 7.65
CA LEU A 149 -0.53 5.48 6.38
C LEU A 149 0.16 6.19 5.20
N GLY A 150 0.56 7.46 5.38
CA GLY A 150 1.35 8.18 4.38
C GLY A 150 2.67 7.51 4.04
N ASN A 151 3.40 7.03 5.05
CA ASN A 151 4.64 6.28 4.83
C ASN A 151 4.41 4.98 4.06
N TYR A 152 3.33 4.25 4.37
CA TYR A 152 2.97 3.04 3.62
C TYR A 152 2.56 3.35 2.18
N LEU A 153 1.82 4.43 1.93
CA LEU A 153 1.45 4.85 0.57
C LEU A 153 2.70 5.19 -0.27
N ILE A 154 3.63 5.95 0.29
CA ILE A 154 4.91 6.28 -0.38
C ILE A 154 5.74 5.02 -0.61
N GLY A 155 5.76 4.11 0.35
CA GLY A 155 6.37 2.79 0.19
C GLY A 155 5.74 2.03 -0.98
N MET A 156 4.42 2.02 -1.08
CA MET A 156 3.70 1.29 -2.13
C MET A 156 4.02 1.82 -3.53
N PHE A 157 4.18 3.14 -3.69
CA PHE A 157 4.70 3.72 -4.94
C PHE A 157 6.07 3.13 -5.32
N LYS A 158 6.98 3.00 -4.34
CA LYS A 158 8.34 2.46 -4.58
C LYS A 158 8.37 0.96 -4.87
N GLU A 159 7.35 0.21 -4.44
CA GLU A 159 7.22 -1.23 -4.69
C GLU A 159 6.52 -1.54 -6.03
N THR A 160 5.85 -0.55 -6.66
CA THR A 160 5.20 -0.77 -7.96
C THR A 160 6.09 -1.29 -9.10
N PRO A 161 7.41 -1.01 -9.17
CA PRO A 161 8.28 -1.63 -10.16
C PRO A 161 8.29 -3.17 -10.12
N LEU A 162 7.95 -3.80 -8.98
CA LEU A 162 7.82 -5.26 -8.90
C LEU A 162 6.67 -5.80 -9.75
N LEU A 163 5.67 -4.96 -10.06
CA LEU A 163 4.53 -5.30 -10.91
C LEU A 163 4.93 -5.58 -12.37
N ALA A 164 6.10 -5.11 -12.81
CA ALA A 164 6.66 -5.40 -14.12
C ALA A 164 6.75 -6.92 -14.42
N VAL A 165 6.87 -7.74 -13.38
CA VAL A 165 6.99 -9.19 -13.46
C VAL A 165 5.69 -9.86 -13.91
N ILE A 166 4.56 -9.23 -13.59
CA ILE A 166 3.24 -9.64 -14.06
C ILE A 166 2.76 -8.76 -15.21
N THR A 167 3.71 -8.10 -15.89
CA THR A 167 3.52 -7.34 -17.13
C THR A 167 2.55 -6.17 -17.03
N ILE A 168 2.33 -5.62 -15.84
CA ILE A 168 1.56 -4.38 -15.70
C ILE A 168 2.34 -3.24 -16.35
N PRO A 169 1.74 -2.47 -17.28
CA PRO A 169 2.41 -1.36 -17.96
C PRO A 169 2.44 -0.10 -17.08
N GLU A 170 2.99 -0.23 -15.86
CA GLU A 170 3.23 0.89 -14.96
C GLU A 170 4.52 1.65 -15.35
N LEU A 171 4.80 2.77 -14.69
CA LEU A 171 5.91 3.69 -15.02
C LEU A 171 7.26 3.00 -15.26
N PHE A 172 7.68 2.08 -14.38
CA PHE A 172 8.96 1.38 -14.55
C PHE A 172 8.93 0.43 -15.75
N GLN A 173 7.85 -0.32 -15.93
CA GLN A 173 7.68 -1.19 -17.08
C GLN A 173 7.64 -0.41 -18.41
N ALA A 174 7.01 0.77 -18.45
CA ALA A 174 7.02 1.65 -19.62
C ALA A 174 8.45 2.11 -19.95
N ALA A 175 9.21 2.58 -18.96
CA ALA A 175 10.60 2.97 -19.16
C ALA A 175 11.48 1.79 -19.64
N LYS A 176 11.27 0.60 -19.07
CA LYS A 176 11.97 -0.62 -19.47
C LYS A 176 11.65 -1.03 -20.91
N GLN A 177 10.39 -0.89 -21.35
CA GLN A 177 9.98 -1.18 -22.72
C GLN A 177 10.64 -0.23 -23.71
N ILE A 178 10.59 1.08 -23.46
CA ILE A 178 11.25 2.10 -24.30
C ILE A 178 12.76 1.83 -24.39
N ALA A 179 13.39 1.55 -23.26
CA ALA A 179 14.82 1.25 -23.23
C ALA A 179 15.16 -0.03 -24.01
N GLY A 180 14.32 -1.07 -23.93
CA GLY A 180 14.48 -2.31 -24.68
C GLY A 180 14.30 -2.15 -26.19
N MET A 181 13.41 -1.26 -26.62
CA MET A 181 13.13 -1.01 -28.05
C MET A 181 14.14 -0.06 -28.70
N THR A 182 14.66 0.91 -27.94
CA THR A 182 15.56 1.95 -28.45
C THR A 182 17.03 1.68 -28.14
N TYR A 183 17.32 0.69 -27.28
CA TYR A 183 18.64 0.42 -26.70
C TYR A 183 19.24 1.61 -25.93
N ARG A 184 18.39 2.56 -25.50
CA ARG A 184 18.75 3.73 -24.70
C ARG A 184 18.22 3.57 -23.28
N TYR A 185 19.10 3.28 -22.33
CA TYR A 185 18.70 3.01 -20.94
C TYR A 185 18.77 4.25 -20.04
N ASN A 186 19.67 5.20 -20.34
CA ASN A 186 19.92 6.35 -19.47
C ASN A 186 18.72 7.30 -19.45
N GLU A 187 18.21 7.71 -20.61
CA GLU A 187 17.14 8.69 -20.71
C GLU A 187 15.82 8.17 -20.12
N PRO A 188 15.30 6.98 -20.50
CA PRO A 188 14.03 6.49 -19.93
C PRO A 188 14.10 6.29 -18.42
N TYR A 189 15.17 5.71 -17.89
CA TYR A 189 15.29 5.49 -16.45
C TYR A 189 15.55 6.78 -15.67
N THR A 190 16.24 7.78 -16.25
CA THR A 190 16.40 9.09 -15.60
C THR A 190 15.06 9.82 -15.51
N VAL A 191 14.30 9.88 -16.61
CA VAL A 191 12.98 10.52 -16.63
C VAL A 191 12.01 9.80 -15.68
N MET A 192 11.99 8.47 -15.72
CA MET A 192 11.23 7.63 -14.79
C MET A 192 11.57 7.93 -13.32
N ALA A 193 12.85 8.00 -12.96
CA ALA A 193 13.28 8.32 -11.60
C ALA A 193 12.83 9.71 -11.15
N LEU A 194 12.92 10.71 -12.04
CA LEU A 194 12.42 12.06 -11.79
C LEU A 194 10.90 12.08 -11.60
N MET A 195 10.15 11.28 -12.37
CA MET A 195 8.70 11.17 -12.22
C MET A 195 8.29 10.49 -10.91
N PHE A 196 9.00 9.43 -10.50
CA PHE A 196 8.80 8.83 -9.17
C PHE A 196 9.08 9.84 -8.05
N LEU A 197 10.13 10.65 -8.17
CA LEU A 197 10.44 11.71 -7.21
C LEU A 197 9.34 12.78 -7.20
N ALA A 198 8.87 13.19 -8.38
CA ALA A 198 7.81 14.19 -8.55
C ALA A 198 6.45 13.76 -7.98
N ILE A 199 6.19 12.46 -7.80
CA ILE A 199 5.02 11.98 -7.04
C ILE A 199 5.36 11.81 -5.56
N SER A 200 6.49 11.19 -5.24
CA SER A 200 6.82 10.80 -3.87
C SER A 200 7.05 12.01 -2.96
N VAL A 201 7.70 13.07 -3.45
CA VAL A 201 8.01 14.27 -2.67
C VAL A 201 6.73 15.05 -2.32
N PRO A 202 5.86 15.43 -3.27
CA PRO A 202 4.59 16.08 -2.94
C PRO A 202 3.71 15.24 -2.02
N THR A 203 3.65 13.92 -2.24
CA THR A 203 2.91 13.01 -1.35
C THR A 203 3.48 13.07 0.08
N SER A 204 4.80 13.01 0.24
CA SER A 204 5.45 13.15 1.55
C SER A 204 5.17 14.49 2.22
N LEU A 205 5.24 15.59 1.46
CA LEU A 205 4.96 16.93 1.97
C LEU A 205 3.49 17.09 2.38
N LEU A 206 2.56 16.53 1.60
CA LEU A 206 1.14 16.52 1.92
C LEU A 206 0.88 15.82 3.25
N PHE A 207 1.42 14.61 3.45
CA PHE A 207 1.24 13.87 4.71
C PHE A 207 1.89 14.57 5.90
N LYS A 208 3.06 15.19 5.73
CA LYS A 208 3.68 16.02 6.78
C LYS A 208 2.84 17.25 7.13
N TYR A 209 2.22 17.88 6.14
CA TYR A 209 1.31 18.99 6.38
C TYR A 209 0.06 18.54 7.14
N LEU A 210 -0.53 17.43 6.72
CA LEU A 210 -1.69 16.84 7.39
C LEU A 210 -1.36 16.48 8.84
N GLU A 211 -0.23 15.81 9.08
CA GLU A 211 0.28 15.47 10.42
C GLU A 211 0.30 16.70 11.34
N ARG A 212 0.95 17.80 10.92
CA ARG A 212 1.02 19.06 11.70
C ARG A 212 -0.34 19.65 12.03
N ARG A 213 -1.33 19.50 11.14
CA ARG A 213 -2.68 20.03 11.33
C ARG A 213 -3.50 19.19 12.32
N THR A 214 -3.24 17.89 12.40
CA THR A 214 -4.00 16.97 13.25
C THR A 214 -3.62 17.01 14.73
N HIS A 215 -2.63 17.83 15.16
CA HIS A 215 -2.14 17.89 16.53
C HIS A 215 -1.94 16.50 17.16
N VAL A 216 -1.16 15.66 16.46
CA VAL A 216 -0.39 14.61 17.13
C VAL A 216 0.93 15.24 17.58
#